data_AF-A0A9X3W3W2-F1
#
_entry.id   AF-A0A9X3W3W2-F1
#
_cell.length_a   1.000
_cell.length_b   1.000
_cell.length_c   1.000
_cell.angle_alpha   90.00
_cell.angle_beta   90.00
_cell.angle_gamma   90.00
#
_symmetry.space_group_name_H-M   'P 1'
#
loop_
_entity.id
_entity.type
_entity.pdbx_description
1 polymer ?
#
loop_
_entity_poly.entity_id
_entity_poly.type
_entity_poly.pdbx_seq_one_letter_code
_entity_poly.pdbx_strand_id
1 'polypeptide(L)'
;MNRIKELREKNNISQIKLAKIIHVSNQAISAYERGKRKPKIDKWQALANYFNVSIPYLQGIDEDIYDLKFPTKQEAIDFIHQIMKAQNIKLEDITDESKR
;
A
#
# COMPACT_ATOMS: atom_id res chain seq x y z
N MET A 1 -14.11 -7.26 -5.83
CA MET A 1 -14.08 -6.60 -4.51
C MET A 1 -12.80 -5.77 -4.45
N ASN A 2 -12.78 -4.57 -3.87
CA ASN A 2 -11.52 -3.82 -3.65
C ASN A 2 -11.17 -3.81 -2.15
N ARG A 3 -9.94 -3.43 -1.80
CA ARG A 3 -9.41 -3.44 -0.42
C ARG A 3 -9.48 -2.06 0.27
N ILE A 4 -10.19 -1.08 -0.31
CA ILE A 4 -10.22 0.29 0.24
C ILE A 4 -10.78 0.31 1.67
N LYS A 5 -11.91 -0.38 1.89
CA LYS A 5 -12.56 -0.42 3.20
C LYS A 5 -11.67 -1.09 4.25
N GLU A 6 -11.12 -2.24 3.89
CA GLU A 6 -10.24 -3.03 4.73
C GLU A 6 -9.00 -2.22 5.16
N LEU A 7 -8.31 -1.60 4.21
CA LEU A 7 -7.13 -0.79 4.49
C LEU A 7 -7.47 0.46 5.31
N ARG A 8 -8.61 1.09 5.05
CA ARG A 8 -9.11 2.22 5.85
C ARG A 8 -9.33 1.81 7.31
N GLU A 9 -9.94 0.65 7.55
CA GLU A 9 -10.23 0.12 8.88
C GLU A 9 -8.95 -0.31 9.59
N LYS A 10 -8.00 -0.96 8.90
CA LYS A 10 -6.68 -1.29 9.42
C LYS A 10 -5.87 -0.06 9.85
N ASN A 11 -6.07 1.06 9.16
CA ASN A 11 -5.45 2.35 9.51
C ASN A 11 -6.24 3.14 10.59
N ASN A 12 -7.34 2.60 11.12
CA ASN A 12 -8.17 3.24 12.14
C ASN A 12 -8.65 4.65 11.77
N ILE A 13 -9.06 4.86 10.51
CA ILE A 13 -9.59 6.15 10.04
C ILE A 13 -11.04 6.04 9.54
N SER A 14 -11.80 7.14 9.67
CA SER A 14 -13.16 7.23 9.15
C SER A 14 -13.19 7.51 7.65
N GLN A 15 -14.32 7.22 6.98
CA GLN A 15 -14.52 7.58 5.57
C GLN A 15 -14.35 9.09 5.32
N ILE A 16 -14.77 9.93 6.29
CA ILE A 16 -14.60 11.39 6.24
C ILE A 16 -13.12 11.77 6.25
N LYS A 17 -12.32 11.15 7.12
CA LYS A 17 -10.88 11.42 7.18
C LYS A 17 -10.18 11.00 5.89
N LEU A 18 -10.50 9.82 5.37
CA LEU A 18 -9.95 9.36 4.08
C LEU A 18 -10.35 10.29 2.93
N ALA A 19 -11.61 10.73 2.88
CA ALA A 19 -12.12 11.64 1.87
C ALA A 19 -11.34 12.97 1.84
N LYS A 20 -11.01 13.52 3.02
CA LYS A 20 -10.18 14.72 3.15
C LYS A 20 -8.76 14.49 2.62
N ILE A 21 -8.15 13.36 2.98
CA ILE A 21 -6.77 13.01 2.60
C ILE A 21 -6.61 12.93 1.08
N ILE A 22 -7.56 12.31 0.37
CA ILE A 22 -7.46 12.13 -1.09
C ILE A 22 -8.27 13.16 -1.90
N HIS A 23 -8.77 14.20 -1.23
CA HIS A 23 -9.55 15.29 -1.81
C HIS A 23 -10.76 14.82 -2.63
N VAL A 24 -11.68 14.10 -1.99
CA VAL A 24 -13.00 13.72 -2.54
C VAL A 24 -14.11 13.92 -1.50
N SER A 25 -15.36 13.70 -1.88
CA SER A 25 -16.47 13.69 -0.92
C SER A 25 -16.55 12.38 -0.13
N ASN A 26 -17.15 12.42 1.07
CA ASN A 26 -17.41 11.21 1.85
C ASN A 26 -18.29 10.21 1.08
N GLN A 27 -19.28 10.71 0.32
CA GLN A 27 -20.13 9.86 -0.53
C GLN A 27 -19.31 9.14 -1.60
N ALA A 28 -18.26 9.77 -2.14
CA ALA A 28 -17.36 9.12 -3.10
C ALA A 28 -16.62 7.93 -2.45
N ILE A 29 -16.06 8.10 -1.25
CA ILE A 29 -15.41 7.01 -0.50
C ILE A 29 -16.40 5.86 -0.25
N SER A 30 -17.59 6.16 0.27
CA SER A 30 -18.62 5.15 0.50
C SER A 30 -19.01 4.41 -0.79
N ALA A 31 -19.10 5.12 -1.92
CA ALA A 31 -19.38 4.51 -3.21
C ALA A 31 -18.21 3.65 -3.73
N TYR A 32 -16.97 4.07 -3.50
CA TYR A 32 -15.76 3.32 -3.84
C TYR A 32 -15.66 2.01 -3.06
N GLU A 33 -15.79 2.08 -1.73
CA GLU A 33 -15.72 0.91 -0.84
C GLU A 33 -16.77 -0.15 -1.16
N ARG A 34 -17.97 0.29 -1.56
CA ARG A 34 -19.07 -0.61 -1.95
C ARG A 34 -19.03 -1.02 -3.42
N GLY A 35 -18.04 -0.57 -4.19
CA GLY A 35 -17.92 -0.83 -5.62
C GLY A 35 -19.00 -0.20 -6.51
N LYS A 36 -19.87 0.68 -5.96
CA LYS A 36 -20.90 1.38 -6.75
C LYS A 36 -20.31 2.38 -7.74
N ARG A 37 -19.11 2.88 -7.46
CA ARG A 37 -18.36 3.77 -8.34
C ARG A 37 -16.90 3.35 -8.32
N LYS A 38 -16.23 3.35 -9.47
CA LYS A 38 -14.78 3.15 -9.54
C LYS A 38 -14.06 4.49 -9.36
N PRO A 39 -13.00 4.56 -8.52
CA PRO A 39 -12.05 5.67 -8.55
C PRO A 39 -11.46 5.87 -9.96
N LYS A 40 -11.13 7.11 -10.29
CA LYS A 40 -10.29 7.43 -11.44
C LYS A 40 -8.82 7.11 -11.12
N ILE A 41 -7.96 7.06 -12.13
CA ILE A 41 -6.55 6.67 -11.98
C ILE A 41 -5.79 7.54 -10.95
N ASP A 42 -6.04 8.84 -10.94
CA ASP A 42 -5.48 9.78 -9.97
C ASP A 42 -5.88 9.44 -8.53
N LYS A 43 -7.15 9.04 -8.33
CA LYS A 43 -7.66 8.64 -7.02
C LYS A 43 -7.19 7.25 -6.60
N TRP A 44 -7.03 6.32 -7.55
CA TRP A 44 -6.37 5.05 -7.29
C TRP A 44 -4.94 5.27 -6.81
N GLN A 45 -4.18 6.12 -7.50
CA GLN A 45 -2.81 6.45 -7.10
C GLN A 45 -2.75 7.12 -5.72
N ALA A 46 -3.63 8.08 -5.44
CA ALA A 46 -3.67 8.75 -4.14
C ALA A 46 -3.98 7.77 -2.99
N LEU A 47 -4.93 6.86 -3.19
CA LEU A 47 -5.24 5.81 -2.22
C LEU A 47 -4.07 4.83 -2.02
N ALA A 48 -3.47 4.38 -3.11
CA ALA A 48 -2.34 3.46 -3.09
C ALA A 48 -1.13 4.06 -2.36
N ASN A 49 -0.79 5.32 -2.65
CA ASN A 49 0.26 6.06 -1.96
C ASN A 49 -0.05 6.22 -0.46
N TYR A 50 -1.29 6.57 -0.12
CA TYR A 50 -1.68 6.76 1.29
C TYR A 50 -1.56 5.48 2.10
N PHE A 51 -1.99 4.35 1.53
CA PHE A 51 -1.92 3.05 2.20
C PHE A 51 -0.57 2.35 2.03
N ASN A 52 0.35 2.94 1.26
CA ASN A 52 1.64 2.36 0.88
C ASN A 52 1.52 0.95 0.31
N VAL A 53 0.67 0.78 -0.71
CA VAL A 53 0.44 -0.49 -1.40
C VAL A 53 0.41 -0.30 -2.91
N SER A 54 0.50 -1.37 -3.69
CA SER A 54 0.31 -1.31 -5.14
C SER A 54 -1.16 -1.04 -5.53
N ILE A 55 -1.39 -0.41 -6.69
CA ILE A 55 -2.77 -0.25 -7.23
C ILE A 55 -3.44 -1.62 -7.48
N PRO A 56 -2.77 -2.63 -8.10
CA PRO A 56 -3.36 -3.96 -8.28
C PRO A 56 -3.81 -4.60 -6.95
N TYR A 57 -2.99 -4.51 -5.90
CA TYR A 57 -3.37 -4.99 -4.57
C TYR A 57 -4.60 -4.25 -4.03
N LEU A 58 -4.59 -2.91 -4.08
CA LEU A 58 -5.71 -2.10 -3.61
C LEU A 58 -7.00 -2.40 -4.38
N GLN A 59 -6.90 -2.71 -5.68
CA GLN A 59 -8.03 -3.05 -6.54
C GLN A 59 -8.58 -4.45 -6.29
N GLY A 60 -7.87 -5.33 -5.58
CA GLY A 60 -8.28 -6.72 -5.41
C GLY A 60 -7.80 -7.66 -6.51
N ILE A 61 -6.81 -7.26 -7.32
CA ILE A 61 -6.33 -8.01 -8.49
C ILE A 61 -5.19 -8.96 -8.08
N ASP A 62 -4.24 -8.45 -7.30
CA ASP A 62 -3.10 -9.21 -6.78
C ASP A 62 -3.26 -9.44 -5.27
N GLU A 63 -2.67 -10.53 -4.77
CA GLU A 63 -2.56 -10.78 -3.32
C GLU A 63 -1.33 -10.11 -2.70
N ASP A 64 -0.29 -9.85 -3.51
CA ASP A 64 0.94 -9.25 -3.04
C ASP A 64 0.76 -7.75 -2.78
N ILE A 65 1.04 -7.34 -1.53
CA ILE A 65 0.92 -5.93 -1.07
C ILE A 65 1.82 -4.99 -1.90
N TYR A 66 2.99 -5.50 -2.27
CA TYR A 66 4.03 -4.82 -3.06
C TYR A 66 4.35 -5.64 -4.29
N ASP A 67 4.57 -4.98 -5.43
CA ASP A 67 5.02 -5.64 -6.66
C ASP A 67 6.54 -5.85 -6.60
N LEU A 68 6.96 -6.93 -5.92
CA LEU A 68 8.38 -7.28 -5.71
C LEU A 68 8.89 -8.26 -6.76
N LYS A 69 8.64 -7.98 -8.04
CA LYS A 69 9.11 -8.80 -9.16
C LYS A 69 10.46 -8.28 -9.65
N PHE A 70 11.52 -8.98 -9.28
CA PHE A 70 12.88 -8.68 -9.73
C PHE A 70 13.28 -9.66 -10.85
N PRO A 71 13.82 -9.16 -11.99
CA PRO A 71 14.30 -10.03 -13.06
C PRO A 71 15.43 -10.98 -12.63
N THR A 72 16.26 -10.54 -11.68
CA THR A 72 17.37 -11.34 -11.15
C THR A 72 17.50 -11.24 -9.63
N LYS A 73 18.18 -12.23 -9.03
CA LYS A 73 18.56 -12.20 -7.61
C LYS A 73 19.41 -10.97 -7.27
N GLN A 74 20.30 -10.55 -8.17
CA GLN A 74 21.18 -9.41 -7.93
C GLN A 74 20.39 -8.11 -7.84
N GLU A 75 19.43 -7.87 -8.74
CA GLU A 75 18.58 -6.68 -8.69
C GLU A 75 17.73 -6.64 -7.41
N ALA A 76 17.26 -7.79 -6.93
CA ALA A 76 16.57 -7.87 -5.64
C ALA A 76 17.50 -7.47 -4.48
N ILE A 77 18.74 -7.94 -4.48
CA ILE A 77 19.75 -7.58 -3.46
C ILE A 77 20.06 -6.08 -3.52
N ASP A 78 20.24 -5.53 -4.73
CA ASP A 78 20.53 -4.11 -4.90
C ASP A 78 19.38 -3.23 -4.40
N PHE A 79 18.14 -3.64 -4.65
CA PHE A 79 16.96 -2.96 -4.11
C PHE A 79 16.89 -3.03 -2.58
N ILE A 80 17.17 -4.20 -1.98
CA ILE A 80 17.26 -4.35 -0.52
C ILE A 80 18.32 -3.40 0.05
N HIS A 81 19.51 -3.33 -0.56
CA HIS A 81 20.57 -2.41 -0.12
C HIS A 81 20.13 -0.94 -0.21
N GLN A 82 19.38 -0.54 -1.25
CA GLN A 82 18.84 0.81 -1.36
C GLN A 82 17.86 1.12 -0.22
N ILE A 83 16.94 0.20 0.09
CA ILE A 83 16.00 0.35 1.21
C ILE A 83 16.76 0.47 2.52
N MET A 84 17.71 -0.45 2.76
CA MET A 84 18.50 -0.46 3.99
C MET A 84 19.22 0.87 4.20
N LYS A 85 19.86 1.40 3.15
CA LYS A 85 20.52 2.71 3.20
C LYS A 85 19.53 3.86 3.45
N ALA A 86 18.39 3.88 2.75
CA ALA A 86 17.41 4.96 2.85
C ALA A 86 16.71 5.03 4.21
N GLN A 87 16.52 3.88 4.86
CA GLN A 87 15.85 3.76 6.16
C GLN A 87 16.83 3.62 7.33
N ASN A 88 18.13 3.74 7.07
CA ASN A 88 19.20 3.56 8.07
C ASN A 88 19.09 2.21 8.82
N ILE A 89 18.77 1.15 8.09
CA ILE A 89 18.68 -0.23 8.57
C ILE A 89 20.04 -0.88 8.34
N LYS A 90 20.60 -1.49 9.38
CA LYS A 90 21.81 -2.30 9.32
C LYS A 90 21.46 -3.78 9.19
N LEU A 91 22.45 -4.59 8.81
CA LEU A 91 22.25 -6.04 8.67
C LEU A 91 21.85 -6.70 10.00
N GLU A 92 22.41 -6.22 11.12
CA GLU A 92 22.09 -6.67 12.49
C GLU A 92 20.61 -6.48 12.85
N ASP A 93 19.94 -5.45 12.31
CA ASP A 93 18.53 -5.14 12.60
C ASP A 93 17.54 -6.16 11.99
N ILE A 94 17.99 -6.94 11.01
CA ILE A 94 17.14 -7.89 10.27
C ILE A 94 17.59 -9.35 10.44
N THR A 95 18.74 -9.58 11.08
CA THR A 95 19.17 -10.91 11.50
C THR A 95 18.68 -11.16 12.92
N ASP A 96 17.72 -12.08 13.07
CA ASP A 96 17.15 -12.45 14.37
C ASP A 96 18.20 -13.16 15.24
N GLU A 97 18.94 -12.40 16.06
CA GLU A 97 19.91 -12.94 17.03
C GLU A 97 19.23 -13.68 18.20
N SER A 98 17.90 -13.61 18.34
CA SER A 98 17.14 -14.24 19.42
C SER A 98 16.85 -15.74 19.21
N LYS A 99 17.30 -16.32 18.10
CA LYS A 99 17.15 -17.75 17.75
C LYS A 99 18.44 -18.58 17.89
N ARG A 100 19.40 -18.13 18.69
CA ARG A 100 20.54 -18.94 19.12
C ARG A 100 20.40 -19.39 20.56
#